data_AF-A0A7Z9IPB6-F1
#
_entry.id   AF-A0A7Z9IPB6-F1
#
_cell.length_a   1.000
_cell.length_b   1.000
_cell.length_c   1.000
_cell.angle_alpha   90.00
_cell.angle_beta   90.00
_cell.angle_gamma   90.00
#
_symmetry.space_group_name_H-M   'P 1'
#
loop_
_entity.id
_entity.type
_entity.pdbx_description
1 polymer ?
#
loop_
_entity_poly.entity_id
_entity_poly.type
_entity_poly.pdbx_seq_one_letter_code
_entity_poly.pdbx_strand_id
1 'polypeptide(L)'
;DTMIAVHVLNPTSRSYKLDTLSVEHLNYEMIPIENLIGKGRNQIIMDQVSLDKIASYAAENADITFQLTKLFMSRLKENDLLNFFQRLRYP
;
A
#
# COMPACT_ATOMS: atom_id res chain seq x y z
N ASP A 1 4.32 -5.52 -6.21
CA ASP A 1 2.92 -5.37 -5.82
C ASP A 1 2.79 -5.87 -4.39
N THR A 2 2.58 -4.97 -3.44
CA THR A 2 2.44 -5.30 -2.01
C THR A 2 1.14 -6.02 -1.71
N MET A 3 0.06 -5.71 -2.44
CA MET A 3 -1.25 -6.33 -2.29
C MET A 3 -1.19 -7.82 -2.62
N ILE A 4 -0.60 -8.17 -3.78
CA ILE A 4 -0.43 -9.58 -4.19
C ILE A 4 0.52 -10.30 -3.22
N ALA A 5 1.58 -9.64 -2.75
CA ALA A 5 2.52 -10.25 -1.81
C ALA A 5 1.84 -10.64 -0.50
N VAL A 6 0.97 -9.77 0.04
CA VAL A 6 0.18 -10.10 1.23
C VAL A 6 -0.84 -11.18 0.94
N HIS A 7 -1.50 -11.16 -0.21
CA HIS A 7 -2.44 -12.23 -0.56
C HIS A 7 -1.77 -13.60 -0.60
N VAL A 8 -0.56 -13.69 -1.13
CA VAL A 8 0.22 -14.94 -1.15
C VAL A 8 0.65 -15.36 0.26
N LEU A 9 1.06 -14.41 1.11
CA LEU A 9 1.49 -14.69 2.49
C LEU A 9 0.33 -15.01 3.44
N ASN A 10 -0.80 -14.34 3.27
CA ASN A 10 -1.98 -14.44 4.13
C ASN A 10 -3.27 -14.22 3.32
N PRO A 11 -3.79 -15.25 2.64
CA PRO A 11 -4.97 -15.14 1.78
C PRO A 11 -6.27 -14.89 2.56
N THR A 12 -6.28 -15.07 3.88
CA THR A 12 -7.43 -14.81 4.75
C THR A 12 -7.40 -13.40 5.35
N SER A 13 -6.45 -12.54 4.93
CA SER A 13 -6.38 -11.16 5.40
C SER A 13 -7.69 -10.43 5.12
N ARG A 14 -8.14 -9.63 6.10
CA ARG A 14 -9.38 -8.86 6.03
C ARG A 14 -9.31 -7.70 5.04
N SER A 15 -8.11 -7.17 4.81
CA SER A 15 -7.85 -6.06 3.92
C SER A 15 -6.45 -6.20 3.31
N TYR A 16 -6.32 -5.78 2.05
CA TYR A 16 -5.04 -5.68 1.36
C TYR A 16 -4.70 -4.22 1.00
N LYS A 17 -5.48 -3.28 1.54
CA LYS A 17 -5.29 -1.85 1.28
C LYS A 17 -4.01 -1.36 1.98
N LEU A 18 -3.32 -0.44 1.32
CA LEU A 18 -2.01 0.05 1.76
C LEU A 18 -2.05 0.69 3.16
N ASP A 19 -3.09 1.47 3.45
CA ASP A 19 -3.35 2.11 4.75
C ASP A 19 -3.46 1.08 5.88
N THR A 20 -4.20 -0.01 5.65
CA THR A 20 -4.37 -1.09 6.62
C THR A 20 -3.04 -1.79 6.88
N LEU A 21 -2.30 -2.11 5.81
CA LEU A 21 -1.00 -2.78 5.90
C LEU A 21 0.06 -1.90 6.58
N SER A 22 0.01 -0.59 6.37
CA SER A 22 0.88 0.38 7.03
C SER A 22 0.70 0.35 8.55
N VAL A 23 -0.56 0.38 9.01
CA VAL A 23 -0.86 0.31 10.45
C VAL A 23 -0.44 -1.04 11.03
N GLU A 24 -0.80 -2.15 10.38
CA GLU A 24 -0.54 -3.50 10.89
C GLU A 24 0.95 -3.86 10.96
N HIS A 25 1.76 -3.39 10.01
CA HIS A 25 3.15 -3.81 9.88
C HIS A 25 4.19 -2.76 10.26
N LEU A 26 3.87 -1.48 10.08
CA LEU A 26 4.78 -0.37 10.36
C LEU A 26 4.33 0.46 11.56
N ASN A 27 3.14 0.18 12.13
CA ASN A 27 2.52 0.99 13.18
C ASN A 27 2.46 2.48 12.79
N TYR A 28 2.15 2.74 11.52
CA TYR A 28 2.11 4.07 10.92
C TYR A 28 0.77 4.34 10.26
N GLU A 29 0.11 5.41 10.70
CA GLU A 29 -1.14 5.91 10.11
C GLU A 29 -0.82 6.83 8.93
N MET A 30 -1.18 6.39 7.73
CA MET A 30 -1.01 7.18 6.50
C MET A 30 -1.99 8.34 6.43
N ILE A 31 -1.65 9.35 5.63
CA ILE A 31 -2.55 10.45 5.30
C ILE A 31 -3.76 9.86 4.54
N PRO A 32 -5.00 9.99 5.06
CA PRO A 32 -6.19 9.54 4.35
C PRO A 32 -6.38 10.34 3.06
N ILE A 33 -6.80 9.68 1.98
CA ILE A 33 -7.06 10.36 0.70
C ILE A 33 -8.12 11.45 0.86
N GLU A 34 -9.07 11.27 1.78
CA GLU A 34 -10.12 12.23 2.06
C GLU A 34 -9.62 13.54 2.68
N ASN A 35 -8.41 13.57 3.23
CA ASN A 35 -7.76 14.82 3.65
C ASN A 35 -7.31 15.66 2.43
N LEU A 36 -7.13 15.02 1.27
CA LEU A 36 -6.76 15.67 0.02
C LEU A 36 -8.00 16.08 -0.75
N ILE A 37 -8.91 15.14 -0.98
CA ILE A 37 -10.02 15.32 -1.91
C ILE A 37 -11.37 15.57 -1.23
N GLY A 38 -11.46 15.51 0.09
CA GLY A 38 -12.73 15.64 0.81
C GLY A 38 -13.58 14.37 0.75
N LYS A 39 -14.86 14.50 1.15
CA LYS A 39 -15.82 13.38 1.26
C LYS A 39 -17.17 13.75 0.65
N GLY A 40 -17.88 12.74 0.15
CA GLY A 40 -19.27 12.85 -0.29
C GLY A 40 -19.44 13.72 -1.54
N ARG A 41 -20.54 14.50 -1.59
CA ARG A 41 -20.89 15.30 -2.77
C ARG A 41 -19.91 16.44 -3.08
N ASN A 42 -19.11 16.85 -2.11
CA ASN A 42 -18.13 17.93 -2.25
C ASN A 42 -16.71 17.40 -2.49
N GLN A 43 -16.57 16.10 -2.81
CA GLN A 43 -15.29 15.51 -3.13
C GLN A 43 -14.75 16.11 -4.43
N ILE A 44 -13.55 16.66 -4.38
CA ILE A 44 -12.84 17.20 -5.55
C ILE A 44 -12.06 16.09 -6.26
N ILE A 45 -11.66 16.36 -7.49
CA ILE A 45 -10.75 15.48 -8.24
C ILE A 45 -9.28 15.82 -7.94
N MET A 46 -8.38 14.86 -8.16
CA MET A 46 -6.98 14.95 -7.71
C MET A 46 -6.19 16.10 -8.37
N ASP A 47 -6.58 16.51 -9.57
CA ASP A 47 -6.03 17.65 -10.31
C ASP A 47 -6.36 19.01 -9.67
N GLN A 48 -7.37 19.09 -8.81
CA GLN A 48 -7.75 20.28 -8.05
C GLN A 48 -7.03 20.37 -6.70
N VAL A 49 -6.24 19.35 -6.31
CA VAL A 49 -5.47 19.35 -5.07
C VAL A 49 -4.22 20.21 -5.23
N SER A 50 -3.89 21.00 -4.22
CA SER A 50 -2.67 21.83 -4.25
C SER A 50 -1.41 20.97 -4.36
N LEU A 51 -0.42 21.46 -5.13
CA LEU A 51 0.79 20.71 -5.45
C LEU A 51 1.52 20.18 -4.20
N ASP A 52 1.61 20.99 -3.13
CA ASP A 52 2.30 20.58 -1.90
C ASP A 52 1.62 19.39 -1.21
N LYS A 53 0.28 19.35 -1.23
CA LYS A 53 -0.50 18.29 -0.60
C LYS A 53 -0.40 16.99 -1.38
N ILE A 54 -0.56 17.06 -2.71
CA ILE A 54 -0.43 15.88 -3.56
C ILE A 54 1.00 15.34 -3.55
N ALA A 55 2.02 16.20 -3.53
CA ALA A 55 3.41 15.79 -3.45
C ALA A 55 3.70 15.02 -2.14
N SER A 56 3.25 15.57 -1.00
CA SER A 56 3.44 14.93 0.31
C SER A 56 2.73 13.57 0.39
N TYR A 57 1.48 13.50 -0.06
CA TYR A 57 0.72 12.26 -0.10
C TYR A 57 1.34 11.21 -1.03
N ALA A 58 1.76 11.60 -2.23
CA ALA A 58 2.37 10.69 -3.19
C ALA A 58 3.72 10.17 -2.68
N ALA A 59 4.52 11.03 -2.06
CA ALA A 59 5.80 10.65 -1.46
C ALA A 59 5.61 9.64 -0.32
N GLU A 60 4.64 9.88 0.58
CA GLU A 60 4.30 8.95 1.65
C GLU A 60 3.86 7.59 1.08
N ASN A 61 2.95 7.58 0.11
CA ASN A 61 2.49 6.33 -0.51
C ASN A 61 3.64 5.53 -1.12
N ALA A 62 4.58 6.21 -1.79
CA ALA A 62 5.76 5.58 -2.37
C ALA A 62 6.70 5.00 -1.29
N ASP A 63 6.97 5.76 -0.23
CA ASP A 63 7.84 5.33 0.86
C ASP A 63 7.27 4.13 1.62
N ILE A 64 6.00 4.22 2.04
CA ILE A 64 5.32 3.13 2.75
C ILE A 64 5.26 1.86 1.87
N THR A 65 4.96 2.01 0.58
CA THR A 65 4.99 0.88 -0.36
C THR A 65 6.37 0.23 -0.43
N PHE A 66 7.44 1.03 -0.44
CA PHE A 66 8.81 0.52 -0.49
C PHE A 66 9.21 -0.22 0.80
N GLN A 67 8.88 0.36 1.95
CA GLN A 67 9.13 -0.26 3.26
C GLN A 67 8.41 -1.62 3.38
N LEU A 68 7.11 -1.65 3.05
CA LEU A 68 6.31 -2.89 3.04
C LEU A 68 6.84 -3.92 2.04
N THR A 69 7.30 -3.47 0.86
CA THR A 69 7.89 -4.36 -0.14
C THR A 69 9.12 -5.08 0.43
N LYS A 70 10.02 -4.37 1.12
CA LYS A 70 11.19 -5.00 1.76
C LYS A 70 10.77 -6.05 2.79
N LEU A 71 9.79 -5.70 3.64
CA LEU A 71 9.28 -6.61 4.67
C LEU A 71 8.68 -7.88 4.06
N PHE A 72 7.76 -7.75 3.09
CA PHE A 72 7.09 -8.90 2.48
C PHE A 72 8.04 -9.74 1.63
N MET A 73 9.03 -9.13 0.99
CA MET A 73 10.05 -9.88 0.25
C MET A 73 10.91 -10.76 1.17
N SER A 74 11.20 -10.31 2.40
CA SER A 74 11.86 -11.18 3.39
C SER A 74 10.96 -12.35 3.78
N ARG A 75 9.71 -12.06 4.15
CA ARG A 75 8.74 -13.09 4.55
C ARG A 75 8.44 -14.11 3.46
N LEU A 76 8.32 -13.68 2.20
CA LEU A 76 8.12 -14.56 1.05
C LEU A 76 9.30 -15.52 0.85
N LYS A 77 10.53 -15.08 1.14
CA LYS A 77 11.71 -15.95 1.10
C LYS A 77 11.70 -16.94 2.26
N GLU A 78 11.40 -16.48 3.47
CA GLU A 78 11.35 -17.31 4.68
C GLU A 78 10.28 -18.41 4.59
N ASN A 79 9.23 -18.21 3.80
CA ASN A 79 8.14 -19.19 3.60
C ASN A 79 8.26 -19.97 2.27
N ASP A 80 9.37 -19.86 1.53
CA ASP A 80 9.57 -20.48 0.21
C ASP A 80 8.51 -20.13 -0.86
N LEU A 81 7.79 -19.02 -0.67
CA LEU A 81 6.71 -18.55 -1.55
C LEU A 81 7.19 -17.57 -2.64
N LEU A 82 8.45 -17.12 -2.57
CA LEU A 82 8.97 -16.10 -3.49
C LEU A 82 8.83 -16.50 -4.98
N ASN A 83 9.18 -17.74 -5.32
CA ASN A 83 9.10 -18.23 -6.71
C ASN A 83 7.65 -18.32 -7.20
N PHE A 84 6.70 -18.64 -6.32
CA PHE A 84 5.28 -18.64 -6.64
C PHE A 84 4.79 -17.22 -6.90
N PHE A 85 5.10 -16.28 -6.00
CA PHE A 85 4.76 -14.87 -6.16
C PHE A 85 5.31 -14.27 -7.47
N GLN A 86 6.57 -14.57 -7.83
CA GLN A 86 7.18 -14.05 -9.05
C GLN A 86 6.48 -14.56 -10.32
N ARG A 87 6.12 -15.85 -10.36
CA ARG A 87 5.34 -16.44 -11.47
C ARG A 87 3.95 -15.83 -11.61
N LEU A 88 3.31 -15.50 -10.49
CA LEU A 88 1.99 -14.87 -10.50
C LEU A 88 2.06 -13.41 -10.97
N ARG A 89 3.14 -12.70 -10.65
CA ARG A 89 3.35 -11.29 -11.01
C ARG A 89 3.77 -11.07 -12.46
N TYR A 90 4.56 -11.98 -13.03
CA TYR A 90 5.08 -11.91 -14.40
C TYR A 90 4.65 -13.16 -15.17
N PRO A 91 3.44 -13.17 -15.75
CA PRO A 91 2.98 -14.26 -16.60
C PRO A 91 3.75 -14.35 -17.92
#